data_AF-A0A8H4NIY3-F1
#
_entry.id   AF-A0A8H4NIY3-F1
#
_cell.length_a   1.000
_cell.length_b   1.000
_cell.length_c   1.000
_cell.angle_alpha   90.00
_cell.angle_beta   90.00
_cell.angle_gamma   90.00
#
_symmetry.space_group_name_H-M   'P 1'
#
loop_
_entity.id
_entity.type
_entity.pdbx_description
1 polymer ?
#
loop_
_entity_poly.entity_id
_entity_poly.type
_entity_poly.pdbx_seq_one_letter_code
_entity_poly.pdbx_strand_id
1 'polypeptide(L)'
;MARINELMTVSSEAELRDVLDQLHEREDTLIDKLDAPMKDSRDFYQDLGGLDSLHGDLDMQLITARSIHSALLSTAGDTAERLSTMIRALDMEKRRVAATLVVIEQVLELKACIAGLIGSMGAPQDWEAAANYLSRVSEIPEDVIRVDFALVVVPSIEPPDPPRTTI
;
A
#
# COMPACT_ATOMS: atom_id res chain seq x y z
N MET A 1 -33.67 -72.77 8.71
CA MET A 1 -33.98 -74.21 8.82
C MET A 1 -35.36 -74.49 9.41
N ALA A 2 -35.83 -73.78 10.44
CA ALA A 2 -37.13 -74.06 11.07
C ALA A 2 -38.36 -73.94 10.13
N ARG A 3 -38.41 -72.97 9.20
CA ARG A 3 -39.59 -72.72 8.35
C ARG A 3 -39.58 -73.34 6.94
N ILE A 4 -38.43 -73.84 6.48
CA ILE A 4 -38.41 -74.76 5.33
C ILE A 4 -39.19 -76.04 5.68
N ASN A 5 -39.23 -76.38 6.97
CA ASN A 5 -40.03 -77.45 7.52
C ASN A 5 -41.54 -77.13 7.55
N GLU A 6 -41.94 -75.85 7.66
CA GLU A 6 -43.35 -75.44 7.61
C GLU A 6 -43.95 -75.63 6.21
N LEU A 7 -43.18 -75.32 5.15
CA LEU A 7 -43.51 -75.62 3.76
C LEU A 7 -43.75 -77.12 3.48
N MET A 8 -43.10 -77.99 4.26
CA MET A 8 -43.23 -79.45 4.13
C MET A 8 -44.44 -80.02 4.89
N THR A 9 -45.14 -79.21 5.69
CA THR A 9 -46.29 -79.61 6.54
C THR A 9 -47.63 -79.01 6.12
N VAL A 10 -47.66 -78.18 5.08
CA VAL A 10 -48.86 -77.50 4.58
C VAL A 10 -49.84 -78.52 3.97
N SER A 11 -51.11 -78.47 4.39
CA SER A 11 -52.16 -79.39 3.93
C SER A 11 -53.26 -78.69 3.09
N SER A 12 -53.17 -77.37 2.91
CA SER A 12 -54.17 -76.55 2.21
C SER A 12 -53.54 -75.46 1.34
N GLU A 13 -54.16 -75.14 0.20
CA GLU A 13 -53.72 -74.04 -0.69
C GLU A 13 -53.67 -72.69 0.05
N ALA A 14 -54.59 -72.47 0.99
CA ALA A 14 -54.66 -71.22 1.76
C ALA A 14 -53.44 -71.04 2.69
N GLU A 15 -52.98 -72.11 3.33
CA GLU A 15 -51.77 -72.12 4.17
C GLU A 15 -50.50 -71.89 3.35
N LEU A 16 -50.45 -72.41 2.12
CA LEU A 16 -49.32 -72.23 1.21
C LEU A 16 -49.20 -70.76 0.75
N ARG A 17 -50.32 -70.11 0.48
CA ARG A 17 -50.38 -68.67 0.16
C ARG A 17 -49.95 -67.82 1.35
N ASP A 18 -50.43 -68.12 2.56
CA ASP A 18 -50.04 -67.40 3.77
C ASP A 18 -48.53 -67.48 4.05
N VAL A 19 -47.93 -68.67 3.90
CA VAL A 19 -46.48 -68.84 4.04
C VAL A 19 -45.70 -68.09 2.95
N LEU A 20 -46.22 -68.03 1.72
CA LEU A 20 -45.61 -67.28 0.62
C LEU A 20 -45.69 -65.77 0.85
N ASP A 21 -46.84 -65.27 1.32
CA ASP A 21 -47.04 -63.86 1.64
C ASP A 21 -46.10 -63.42 2.77
N GLN A 22 -45.94 -64.25 3.81
CA GLN A 22 -44.96 -64.03 4.87
C GLN A 22 -43.51 -64.07 4.37
N LEU A 23 -43.22 -64.87 3.33
CA LEU A 23 -41.89 -64.94 2.74
C LEU A 23 -41.58 -63.68 1.93
N HIS A 24 -42.53 -63.20 1.12
CA HIS A 24 -42.41 -61.95 0.37
C HIS A 24 -42.27 -60.76 1.31
N GLU A 25 -43.08 -60.66 2.37
CA GLU A 25 -42.95 -59.60 3.37
C GLU A 25 -41.56 -59.60 4.02
N ARG A 26 -41.01 -60.79 4.27
CA ARG A 26 -39.66 -60.92 4.81
C ARG A 26 -38.58 -60.58 3.80
N GLU A 27 -38.76 -60.95 2.53
CA GLU A 27 -37.86 -60.57 1.44
C GLU A 27 -37.81 -59.05 1.28
N ASP A 28 -38.98 -58.40 1.23
CA ASP A 28 -39.11 -56.95 1.16
C ASP A 28 -38.41 -56.26 2.34
N THR A 29 -38.64 -56.73 3.57
CA THR A 29 -37.95 -56.16 4.75
C THR A 29 -36.43 -56.36 4.74
N LEU A 30 -35.93 -57.41 4.08
CA LEU A 30 -34.50 -57.65 3.94
C LEU A 30 -33.90 -56.75 2.86
N ILE A 31 -34.61 -56.57 1.74
CA ILE A 31 -34.25 -55.64 0.67
C ILE A 31 -34.14 -54.23 1.26
N ASP A 32 -35.15 -53.76 2.00
CA ASP A 32 -35.14 -52.44 2.63
C ASP A 32 -33.97 -52.25 3.60
N LYS A 33 -33.65 -53.29 4.40
CA LYS A 33 -32.53 -53.26 5.35
C LYS A 33 -31.16 -53.22 4.68
N LEU A 34 -31.04 -53.72 3.46
CA LEU A 34 -29.80 -53.71 2.68
C LEU A 34 -29.67 -52.42 1.83
N ASP A 35 -30.77 -51.92 1.29
CA ASP A 35 -30.76 -50.72 0.45
C ASP A 35 -30.43 -49.45 1.25
N ALA A 36 -30.96 -49.32 2.48
CA ALA A 36 -30.67 -48.17 3.33
C ALA A 36 -29.16 -47.93 3.58
N PRO A 37 -28.37 -48.91 4.08
CA PRO A 37 -26.94 -48.73 4.30
C PRO A 37 -26.13 -48.65 2.99
N MET A 38 -26.58 -49.30 1.90
CA MET A 38 -25.94 -49.17 0.59
C MET A 38 -26.09 -47.76 0.02
N LYS A 39 -27.26 -47.15 0.18
CA LYS A 39 -27.50 -45.76 -0.22
C LYS A 39 -26.69 -44.80 0.62
N ASP A 40 -26.68 -44.98 1.94
CA ASP A 40 -25.90 -44.14 2.87
C ASP A 40 -24.40 -44.17 2.54
N SER A 41 -23.87 -45.36 2.23
CA SER A 41 -22.47 -45.50 1.79
C SER A 41 -22.21 -44.76 0.47
N ARG A 42 -23.13 -44.85 -0.51
CA ARG A 42 -22.97 -44.18 -1.81
C ARG A 42 -22.98 -42.67 -1.67
N ASP A 43 -23.92 -42.14 -0.89
CA ASP A 43 -24.05 -40.72 -0.62
C ASP A 43 -22.78 -40.20 0.10
N PHE A 44 -22.26 -40.97 1.06
CA PHE A 44 -21.00 -40.66 1.75
C PHE A 44 -19.77 -40.60 0.82
N TYR A 45 -19.60 -41.56 -0.10
CA TYR A 45 -18.50 -41.51 -1.07
C TYR A 45 -18.64 -40.35 -2.05
N GLN A 46 -19.86 -39.97 -2.40
CA GLN A 46 -20.12 -38.83 -3.26
C GLN A 46 -19.73 -37.51 -2.57
N ASP A 47 -20.09 -37.37 -1.29
CA ASP A 47 -19.71 -36.21 -0.48
C ASP A 47 -18.19 -36.12 -0.27
N LEU A 48 -17.51 -37.25 -0.03
CA LEU A 48 -16.05 -37.31 0.04
C LEU A 48 -15.39 -36.88 -1.28
N GLY A 49 -15.89 -37.34 -2.42
CA GLY A 49 -15.40 -36.90 -3.72
C GLY A 49 -15.60 -35.39 -3.94
N GLY A 50 -16.72 -34.84 -3.46
CA GLY A 50 -16.96 -33.41 -3.44
C GLY A 50 -15.93 -32.66 -2.58
N LEU A 51 -15.63 -33.17 -1.39
CA LEU A 51 -14.63 -32.59 -0.50
C LEU A 51 -13.22 -32.64 -1.09
N ASP A 52 -12.83 -33.75 -1.72
CA ASP A 52 -11.53 -33.90 -2.37
C ASP A 52 -11.37 -32.90 -3.53
N SER A 53 -12.43 -32.66 -4.31
CA SER A 53 -12.42 -31.65 -5.36
C SER A 53 -12.23 -30.23 -4.79
N LEU A 54 -12.94 -29.91 -3.70
CA LEU A 54 -12.82 -28.62 -3.01
C LEU A 54 -11.41 -28.44 -2.44
N HIS A 55 -10.83 -29.51 -1.89
CA HIS A 55 -9.45 -29.49 -1.39
C HIS A 55 -8.46 -29.17 -2.51
N GLY A 56 -8.60 -29.81 -3.68
CA GLY A 56 -7.76 -29.52 -4.84
C GLY A 56 -7.88 -28.08 -5.33
N ASP A 57 -9.10 -27.53 -5.36
CA ASP A 57 -9.33 -26.14 -5.74
C ASP A 57 -8.71 -25.16 -4.74
N LEU A 58 -8.83 -25.44 -3.44
CA LEU A 58 -8.20 -24.65 -2.37
C LEU A 58 -6.67 -24.67 -2.47
N ASP A 59 -6.07 -25.82 -2.77
CA ASP A 59 -4.62 -25.92 -2.98
C ASP A 59 -4.15 -25.04 -4.14
N MET A 60 -4.88 -25.06 -5.26
CA MET A 60 -4.57 -24.22 -6.42
C MET A 60 -4.74 -22.72 -6.13
N GLN A 61 -5.79 -22.35 -5.38
CA GLN A 61 -5.98 -20.98 -4.93
C GLN A 61 -4.86 -20.53 -3.99
N LEU A 62 -4.42 -21.39 -3.08
CA LEU A 62 -3.33 -21.10 -2.14
C LEU A 62 -2.00 -20.89 -2.86
N ILE A 63 -1.69 -21.71 -3.86
CA ILE A 63 -0.50 -21.54 -4.72
C ILE A 63 -0.56 -20.18 -5.44
N THR A 64 -1.72 -19.85 -6.02
CA THR A 64 -1.93 -18.59 -6.75
C THR A 64 -1.79 -17.39 -5.81
N ALA A 65 -2.43 -17.43 -4.64
CA ALA A 65 -2.34 -16.39 -3.61
C ALA A 65 -0.89 -16.19 -3.15
N ARG A 66 -0.14 -17.27 -2.96
CA ARG A 66 1.28 -17.20 -2.58
C ARG A 66 2.15 -16.61 -3.67
N SER A 67 1.88 -16.95 -4.94
CA SER A 67 2.58 -16.37 -6.09
C SER A 67 2.30 -14.87 -6.23
N ILE A 68 1.05 -14.43 -6.10
CA ILE A 68 0.69 -13.01 -6.10
C ILE A 68 1.38 -12.29 -4.93
N HIS A 69 1.40 -12.90 -3.75
CA HIS A 69 2.05 -12.32 -2.58
C HIS A 69 3.56 -12.13 -2.80
N SER A 70 4.27 -13.17 -3.22
CA SER A 70 5.73 -13.11 -3.35
C SER A 70 6.18 -12.30 -4.57
N ALA A 71 5.52 -12.45 -5.72
CA ALA A 71 5.96 -11.82 -6.96
C ALA A 71 5.48 -10.37 -7.11
N LEU A 72 4.31 -10.02 -6.57
CA LEU A 72 3.72 -8.70 -6.78
C LEU A 72 3.71 -7.88 -5.48
N LEU A 73 3.09 -8.38 -4.41
CA LEU A 73 2.90 -7.60 -3.19
C LEU A 73 4.22 -7.31 -2.46
N SER A 74 5.10 -8.31 -2.31
CA SER A 74 6.41 -8.11 -1.66
C SER A 74 7.26 -7.09 -2.41
N THR A 75 7.40 -7.26 -3.72
CA THR A 75 8.20 -6.34 -4.56
C THR A 75 7.57 -4.94 -4.64
N ALA A 76 6.25 -4.83 -4.67
CA ALA A 76 5.56 -3.54 -4.59
C ALA A 76 5.81 -2.86 -3.24
N GLY A 77 5.83 -3.61 -2.13
CA GLY A 77 6.20 -3.13 -0.81
C GLY A 77 7.61 -2.55 -0.78
N ASP A 78 8.59 -3.32 -1.25
CA ASP A 78 10.01 -2.90 -1.26
C ASP A 78 10.22 -1.65 -2.12
N THR A 79 9.56 -1.59 -3.29
CA THR A 79 9.66 -0.42 -4.17
C THR A 79 8.99 0.81 -3.57
N ALA A 80 7.85 0.66 -2.90
CA ALA A 80 7.19 1.75 -2.20
C ALA A 80 8.04 2.29 -1.04
N GLU A 81 8.70 1.43 -0.27
CA GLU A 81 9.61 1.84 0.81
C GLU A 81 10.80 2.62 0.25
N ARG A 82 11.44 2.10 -0.81
CA ARG A 82 12.54 2.79 -1.50
C ARG A 82 12.10 4.13 -2.08
N LEU A 83 10.92 4.20 -2.69
CA LEU A 83 10.38 5.45 -3.22
C LEU A 83 10.12 6.45 -2.08
N SER A 84 9.55 6.00 -0.97
CA SER A 84 9.26 6.84 0.19
C SER A 84 10.55 7.42 0.80
N THR A 85 11.62 6.64 0.91
CA THR A 85 12.92 7.13 1.40
C THR A 85 13.55 8.14 0.44
N MET A 86 13.50 7.89 -0.88
CA MET A 86 13.95 8.85 -1.89
C MET A 86 13.17 10.16 -1.86
N ILE A 87 11.85 10.10 -1.71
CA ILE A 87 11.00 11.31 -1.61
C ILE A 87 11.34 12.11 -0.35
N ARG A 88 11.57 11.46 0.79
CA ARG A 88 12.00 12.16 2.02
C ARG A 88 13.35 12.86 1.83
N ALA A 89 14.31 12.20 1.18
CA ALA A 89 15.61 12.80 0.88
C ALA A 89 15.46 14.01 -0.06
N LEU A 90 14.62 13.89 -1.10
CA LEU A 90 14.33 14.97 -2.03
C LEU A 90 13.63 16.15 -1.34
N ASP A 91 12.68 15.90 -0.43
CA ASP A 91 12.02 16.97 0.32
C ASP A 91 12.99 17.72 1.21
N MET A 92 13.94 17.02 1.85
CA MET A 92 14.99 17.66 2.64
C MET A 92 15.90 18.54 1.77
N GLU A 93 16.28 18.07 0.59
CA GLU A 93 17.10 18.86 -0.31
C GLU A 93 16.32 20.08 -0.86
N LYS A 94 15.04 19.90 -1.20
CA LYS A 94 14.16 21.01 -1.59
C LYS A 94 14.05 22.07 -0.49
N ARG A 95 13.94 21.67 0.78
CA ARG A 95 13.92 22.61 1.92
C ARG A 95 15.23 23.37 2.05
N ARG A 96 16.37 22.70 1.85
CA ARG A 96 17.68 23.35 1.85
C ARG A 96 17.80 24.38 0.72
N VAL A 97 17.42 23.99 -0.49
CA VAL A 97 17.41 24.90 -1.65
C VAL A 97 16.49 26.10 -1.40
N ALA A 98 15.29 25.88 -0.87
CA ALA A 98 14.37 26.96 -0.52
C ALA A 98 14.96 27.90 0.55
N ALA A 99 15.61 27.36 1.58
CA ALA A 99 16.28 28.18 2.59
C ALA A 99 17.44 29.01 1.99
N THR A 100 18.23 28.42 1.08
CA THR A 100 19.29 29.17 0.39
C THR A 100 18.73 30.24 -0.54
N LEU A 101 17.56 30.02 -1.17
CA LEU A 101 16.92 31.00 -2.04
C LEU A 101 16.53 32.26 -1.25
N VAL A 102 15.99 32.10 -0.04
CA VAL A 102 15.67 33.25 0.84
C VAL A 102 16.91 34.10 1.13
N VAL A 103 18.04 33.47 1.44
CA VAL A 103 19.31 34.19 1.66
C VAL A 103 19.75 34.92 0.39
N ILE A 104 19.62 34.29 -0.79
CA ILE A 104 19.95 34.92 -2.07
C ILE A 104 19.07 36.13 -2.33
N GLU A 105 17.76 36.04 -2.09
CA GLU A 105 16.82 37.17 -2.25
C GLU A 105 17.24 38.35 -1.37
N GLN A 106 17.62 38.10 -0.12
CA GLN A 106 18.11 39.13 0.80
C GLN A 106 19.44 39.75 0.33
N VAL A 107 20.36 38.96 -0.23
CA VAL A 107 21.62 39.48 -0.80
C VAL A 107 21.36 40.33 -2.05
N LEU A 108 20.39 39.95 -2.88
CA LEU A 108 20.00 40.75 -4.05
C LEU A 108 19.34 42.06 -3.64
N GLU A 109 18.50 42.04 -2.60
CA GLU A 109 17.95 43.26 -2.01
C GLU A 109 19.03 44.16 -1.43
N LEU A 110 19.99 43.59 -0.69
CA LEU A 110 21.16 44.31 -0.16
C LEU A 110 21.93 45.01 -1.30
N LYS A 111 22.21 44.29 -2.39
CA LYS A 111 22.88 44.84 -3.57
C LYS A 111 22.08 45.99 -4.19
N ALA A 112 20.78 45.83 -4.34
CA ALA A 112 19.91 46.87 -4.90
C ALA A 112 19.88 48.12 -4.02
N CYS A 113 19.83 47.95 -2.69
CA CYS A 113 19.82 49.06 -1.75
C CYS A 113 21.15 49.81 -1.73
N ILE A 114 22.30 49.11 -1.78
CA ILE A 114 23.62 49.74 -1.86
C ILE A 114 23.78 50.53 -3.17
N ALA A 115 23.35 49.95 -4.30
CA ALA A 115 23.36 50.66 -5.58
C ALA A 115 22.44 51.90 -5.55
N GLY A 116 21.25 51.78 -4.96
CA GLY A 116 20.30 52.90 -4.80
C GLY A 116 20.83 54.01 -3.87
N LEU A 117 21.49 53.64 -2.78
CA LEU A 117 22.14 54.56 -1.84
C LEU A 117 23.19 55.41 -2.57
N ILE A 118 24.12 54.77 -3.28
CA ILE A 118 25.20 55.46 -3.99
C ILE A 118 24.65 56.30 -5.14
N GLY A 119 23.69 55.78 -5.90
CA GLY A 119 23.02 56.53 -6.96
C GLY A 119 22.31 57.78 -6.46
N SER A 120 21.69 57.71 -5.27
CA SER A 120 21.01 58.85 -4.64
C SER A 120 21.99 59.89 -4.08
N MET A 121 23.14 59.44 -3.55
CA MET A 121 24.22 60.30 -3.07
C MET A 121 25.04 60.96 -4.19
N GLY A 122 24.95 60.44 -5.42
CA GLY A 122 25.70 60.93 -6.57
C GLY A 122 25.15 62.24 -7.15
N ALA A 123 24.89 62.25 -8.46
CA ALA A 123 24.39 63.44 -9.16
C ALA A 123 23.07 64.06 -8.63
N PRO A 124 22.06 63.28 -8.18
CA PRO A 124 20.81 63.86 -7.71
C PRO A 124 20.87 64.43 -6.28
N GLN A 125 21.83 64.03 -5.44
CA GLN A 125 21.99 64.46 -4.05
C GLN A 125 20.71 64.35 -3.21
N ASP A 126 19.92 63.31 -3.45
CA ASP A 126 18.69 63.04 -2.72
C ASP A 126 19.01 62.27 -1.44
N TRP A 127 19.32 63.03 -0.39
CA TRP A 127 19.69 62.47 0.93
C TRP A 127 18.51 61.77 1.63
N GLU A 128 17.27 62.11 1.26
CA GLU A 128 16.08 61.46 1.80
C GLU A 128 15.93 60.06 1.21
N ALA A 129 16.10 59.92 -0.11
CA ALA A 129 16.15 58.61 -0.77
C ALA A 129 17.31 57.75 -0.24
N ALA A 130 18.50 58.35 -0.07
CA ALA A 130 19.66 57.68 0.52
C ALA A 130 19.38 57.15 1.93
N ALA A 131 18.77 57.97 2.81
CA ALA A 131 18.41 57.55 4.16
C ALA A 131 17.39 56.40 4.17
N ASN A 132 16.43 56.41 3.23
CA ASN A 132 15.47 55.32 3.07
C ASN A 132 16.12 54.00 2.65
N TYR A 133 17.09 54.03 1.72
CA TYR A 133 17.86 52.83 1.36
C TYR A 133 18.71 52.32 2.53
N LEU A 134 19.34 53.21 3.31
CA LEU A 134 20.10 52.83 4.49
C LEU A 134 19.20 52.19 5.57
N SER A 135 18.00 52.75 5.79
CA SER A 135 17.00 52.17 6.70
C SER A 135 16.64 50.74 6.28
N ARG A 136 16.42 50.48 4.98
CA ARG A 136 16.11 49.15 4.47
C ARG A 136 17.28 48.17 4.62
N VAL A 137 18.52 48.62 4.42
CA VAL A 137 19.68 47.76 4.68
C VAL A 137 19.79 47.37 6.15
N SER A 138 19.40 48.27 7.07
CA SER A 138 19.42 47.98 8.51
C SER A 138 18.44 46.89 8.94
N GLU A 139 17.43 46.58 8.12
CA GLU A 139 16.47 45.50 8.35
C GLU A 139 17.01 44.13 7.88
N ILE A 140 18.10 44.11 7.11
CA ILE A 140 18.72 42.87 6.60
C ILE A 140 19.55 42.22 7.72
N PRO A 141 19.34 40.92 8.01
CA PRO A 141 20.10 40.22 9.05
C PRO A 141 21.62 40.24 8.83
N GLU A 142 22.39 40.43 9.92
CA GLU A 142 23.84 40.61 9.84
C GLU A 142 24.60 39.34 9.40
N ASP A 143 24.01 38.17 9.64
CA ASP A 143 24.50 36.89 9.14
C ASP A 143 24.49 36.83 7.60
N VAL A 144 23.46 37.39 6.95
CA VAL A 144 23.37 37.48 5.48
C VAL A 144 24.46 38.39 4.91
N ILE A 145 24.71 39.52 5.56
CA ILE A 145 25.73 40.51 5.15
C ILE A 145 27.15 39.90 5.23
N ARG A 146 27.36 38.95 6.14
CA ARG A 146 28.66 38.30 6.41
C ARG A 146 28.89 37.04 5.60
N VAL A 147 27.90 36.52 4.87
CA VAL A 147 28.06 35.31 4.06
C VAL A 147 28.99 35.57 2.87
N ASP A 148 29.88 34.62 2.57
CA ASP A 148 30.85 34.70 1.47
C ASP A 148 30.20 35.06 0.13
N PHE A 149 28.98 34.59 -0.10
CA PHE A 149 28.17 34.94 -1.28
C PHE A 149 27.89 36.44 -1.39
N ALA A 150 27.57 37.13 -0.30
CA ALA A 150 27.36 38.57 -0.30
C ALA A 150 28.65 39.34 -0.61
N LEU A 151 29.79 38.86 -0.10
CA LEU A 151 31.11 39.45 -0.36
C LEU A 151 31.50 39.39 -1.84
N VAL A 152 31.02 38.40 -2.59
CA VAL A 152 31.33 38.24 -4.02
C VAL A 152 30.31 38.96 -4.90
N VAL A 153 29.02 38.91 -4.54
CA VAL A 153 27.92 39.34 -5.42
C VAL A 153 27.57 40.82 -5.27
N VAL A 154 27.68 41.37 -4.06
CA VAL A 154 27.28 42.76 -3.77
C VAL A 154 28.24 43.80 -4.34
N PRO A 155 29.58 43.63 -4.25
CA PRO A 155 30.51 44.59 -4.85
C PRO A 155 30.25 44.77 -6.34
N SER A 156 30.42 45.99 -6.83
CA SER A 156 30.29 46.31 -8.25
C SER A 156 31.26 47.41 -8.65
N ILE A 157 31.16 47.90 -9.89
CA ILE A 157 32.12 48.87 -10.43
C ILE A 157 32.09 50.20 -9.65
N GLU A 158 30.94 50.53 -9.06
CA GLU A 158 30.72 51.81 -8.38
C GLU A 158 31.10 51.73 -6.88
N PRO A 159 30.60 50.75 -6.09
CA PRO A 159 31.22 50.30 -4.84
C PRO A 159 32.14 49.09 -5.05
N PRO A 160 33.48 49.28 -5.12
CA PRO A 160 34.42 48.17 -5.21
C PRO A 160 34.54 47.39 -3.89
N ASP A 161 34.15 48.00 -2.78
CA ASP A 161 34.33 47.45 -1.44
C ASP A 161 33.22 46.46 -1.05
N PRO A 162 33.53 45.49 -0.17
CA PRO A 162 32.52 44.57 0.36
C PRO A 162 31.44 45.32 1.14
N PRO A 163 30.23 44.74 1.26
CA PRO A 163 29.09 45.40 1.92
C PRO A 163 29.45 45.92 3.31
N ARG A 164 30.18 45.15 4.12
CA ARG A 164 30.59 45.52 5.50
C ARG A 164 31.47 46.77 5.60
N THR A 165 32.09 47.20 4.51
CA THR A 165 32.90 48.41 4.44
C THR A 165 32.09 49.58 3.85
N THR A 166 31.04 49.26 3.11
CA THR A 166 30.19 50.24 2.40
C THR A 166 29.09 50.81 3.31
N ILE A 167 28.57 50.01 4.24
CA ILE A 167 27.60 50.40 5.28
C ILE A 167 28.27 50.60 6.64
#